data_AF-A0A7D9LU95-F1
#
_entry.id   AF-A0A7D9LU95-F1
#
_cell.length_a   1.000
_cell.length_b   1.000
_cell.length_c   1.000
_cell.angle_alpha   90.00
_cell.angle_beta   90.00
_cell.angle_gamma   90.00
#
_symmetry.space_group_name_H-M   'P 1'
#
loop_
_entity.id
_entity.type
_entity.pdbx_description
1 polymer ?
#
loop_
_entity_poly.entity_id
_entity_poly.type
_entity_poly.pdbx_seq_one_letter_code
_entity_poly.pdbx_strand_id
1 'polypeptide(L)'
;GRDLKGTKSNPKNLRTAPQSKDQTLTKGNLALSKNVENRKPVRVVRGYKLNSPYAPAEGYRYDGLYTVEKYWKAIGFSGFVVYKFALKRCSEQAPSPWLDELQ
;
A
#
# COMPACT_ATOMS: atom_id res chain seq x y z
N GLY A 1 3.31 -1.76 -13.95
CA GLY A 1 3.71 -3.14 -13.63
C GLY A 1 5.21 -3.22 -13.43
N ARG A 2 5.73 -4.36 -12.98
CA ARG A 2 7.18 -4.56 -12.72
C ARG A 2 7.71 -5.72 -13.54
N ASP A 3 8.95 -5.62 -14.01
CA ASP A 3 9.66 -6.71 -14.64
C ASP A 3 10.48 -7.46 -13.58
N LEU A 4 10.07 -8.69 -13.24
CA LEU A 4 10.56 -9.43 -12.07
C LEU A 4 11.65 -10.46 -12.42
N LYS A 5 12.49 -10.15 -13.41
CA LYS A 5 13.54 -11.06 -13.92
C LYS A 5 14.86 -10.99 -13.14
N GLY A 6 14.95 -10.15 -12.11
CA GLY A 6 16.21 -9.81 -11.44
C GLY A 6 17.05 -8.81 -12.24
N THR A 7 18.02 -8.16 -11.59
CA THR A 7 19.00 -7.27 -12.26
C THR A 7 20.38 -7.94 -12.27
N LYS A 8 21.32 -7.45 -13.09
CA LYS A 8 22.72 -7.91 -13.05
C LYS A 8 23.32 -7.82 -11.63
N SER A 9 22.95 -6.78 -10.88
CA SER A 9 23.39 -6.55 -9.49
C SER A 9 22.63 -7.38 -8.46
N ASN A 10 21.39 -7.79 -8.73
CA ASN A 10 20.52 -8.56 -7.83
C ASN A 10 19.70 -9.59 -8.62
N PRO A 11 20.33 -10.67 -9.12
CA PRO A 11 19.68 -11.62 -10.04
C PRO A 11 18.56 -12.43 -9.38
N LYS A 12 18.58 -12.59 -8.04
CA LYS A 12 17.55 -13.32 -7.29
C LYS A 12 16.41 -12.43 -6.77
N ASN A 13 16.40 -11.13 -7.06
CA ASN A 13 15.29 -10.25 -6.63
C ASN A 13 14.09 -10.37 -7.59
N LEU A 14 13.34 -11.46 -7.43
CA LEU A 14 12.18 -11.79 -8.27
C LEU A 14 10.85 -11.28 -7.68
N ARG A 15 10.90 -10.53 -6.57
CA ARG A 15 9.70 -10.04 -5.87
C ARG A 15 9.52 -8.54 -5.98
N THR A 16 10.62 -7.80 -6.16
CA THR A 16 10.60 -6.35 -6.22
C THR A 16 11.49 -5.84 -7.35
N ALA A 17 10.97 -4.88 -8.12
CA ALA A 17 11.72 -4.15 -9.12
C ALA A 17 11.07 -2.76 -9.29
N PRO A 18 11.77 -1.78 -9.90
CA PRO A 18 11.16 -0.54 -10.35
C PRO A 18 9.96 -0.79 -11.28
N GLN A 19 9.07 0.20 -11.43
CA GLN A 19 8.01 0.09 -12.43
C GLN A 19 8.64 0.13 -13.83
N SER A 20 8.16 -0.73 -14.73
CA SER A 20 8.67 -0.86 -16.11
C SER A 20 7.60 -0.71 -17.18
N LYS A 21 6.34 -0.51 -16.77
CA LYS A 21 5.19 -0.26 -17.65
C LYS A 21 4.03 0.31 -16.84
N ASP A 22 3.02 0.81 -17.53
CA ASP A 22 1.78 1.25 -16.90
C ASP A 22 1.10 0.13 -16.10
N GLN A 23 0.46 0.51 -15.01
CA GLN A 23 -0.45 -0.37 -14.30
C GLN A 23 -1.81 -0.39 -14.99
N THR A 24 -2.51 -1.51 -14.84
CA THR A 24 -3.89 -1.66 -15.30
C THR A 24 -4.83 -1.80 -14.11
N LEU A 25 -6.11 -1.46 -14.30
CA LEU A 25 -7.15 -1.65 -13.28
C LEU A 25 -7.61 -3.10 -13.27
N THR A 26 -6.73 -3.99 -12.84
CA THR A 26 -6.99 -5.44 -12.79
C THR A 26 -6.54 -6.01 -11.45
N LYS A 27 -6.97 -7.23 -11.12
CA LYS A 27 -6.60 -7.96 -9.88
C LYS A 27 -6.81 -7.08 -8.62
N GLY A 28 -5.77 -6.88 -7.82
CA GLY A 28 -5.83 -6.10 -6.58
C GLY A 28 -6.26 -4.64 -6.79
N ASN A 29 -5.87 -4.01 -7.90
CA ASN A 29 -6.30 -2.64 -8.19
C ASN A 29 -7.81 -2.58 -8.42
N LEU A 30 -8.37 -3.54 -9.17
CA LEU A 30 -9.80 -3.64 -9.41
C LEU A 30 -10.57 -4.01 -8.13
N ALA A 31 -10.01 -4.87 -7.29
CA ALA A 31 -10.62 -5.20 -6.01
C ALA A 31 -10.70 -3.97 -5.09
N LEU A 32 -9.61 -3.19 -4.97
CA LEU A 32 -9.59 -1.97 -4.16
C LEU A 32 -10.46 -0.85 -4.74
N SER A 33 -10.59 -0.74 -6.06
CA SER A 33 -11.50 0.25 -6.66
C SER A 33 -12.95 -0.06 -6.30
N LYS A 34 -13.35 -1.33 -6.32
CA LYS A 34 -14.70 -1.77 -5.87
C LYS A 34 -14.94 -1.51 -4.38
N ASN A 35 -13.90 -1.46 -3.54
CA ASN A 35 -14.06 -1.13 -2.12
C ASN A 35 -14.43 0.34 -1.90
N VAL A 36 -14.16 1.23 -2.86
CA VAL A 36 -14.63 2.62 -2.79
C VAL A 36 -16.15 2.69 -2.85
N GLU A 37 -16.75 1.96 -3.80
CA GLU A 37 -18.21 1.91 -3.98
C GLU A 37 -18.88 1.15 -2.84
N ASN A 38 -18.36 -0.03 -2.52
CA ASN A 38 -19.01 -0.93 -1.55
C ASN A 38 -18.67 -0.62 -0.09
N ARG A 39 -17.77 0.35 0.16
CA ARG A 39 -17.27 0.73 1.49
C ARG A 39 -16.75 -0.45 2.33
N LYS A 40 -16.30 -1.53 1.67
CA LYS A 40 -15.75 -2.71 2.36
C LYS A 40 -14.39 -2.37 2.97
N PRO A 41 -14.22 -2.53 4.30
CA PRO A 41 -12.96 -2.20 4.94
C PRO A 41 -11.85 -3.17 4.54
N VAL A 42 -10.62 -2.69 4.53
CA VAL A 42 -9.41 -3.46 4.30
C VAL A 42 -8.56 -3.52 5.56
N ARG A 43 -7.93 -4.67 5.81
CA ARG A 43 -6.94 -4.82 6.88
C ARG A 43 -5.62 -4.18 6.44
N VAL A 44 -5.07 -3.30 7.26
CA VAL A 44 -3.76 -2.69 7.01
C VAL A 44 -2.73 -3.28 7.96
N VAL A 45 -1.61 -3.71 7.38
CA VAL A 45 -0.44 -4.20 8.11
C VAL A 45 0.76 -3.35 7.69
N ARG A 46 1.46 -2.77 8.66
CA ARG A 46 2.71 -2.03 8.43
C ARG A 46 3.89 -2.91 8.80
N GLY A 47 4.96 -2.86 8.01
CA GLY A 47 6.20 -3.59 8.26
C GLY A 47 7.34 -2.65 8.62
N TYR A 48 8.29 -3.13 9.40
CA TYR A 48 9.40 -2.33 9.95
C TYR A 48 10.33 -1.68 8.91
N LYS A 49 10.41 -2.22 7.69
CA LYS A 49 11.21 -1.64 6.59
C LYS A 49 10.54 -0.44 5.91
N LEU A 50 9.35 -0.05 6.34
CA LEU A 50 8.65 1.12 5.80
C LEU A 50 9.34 2.40 6.29
N ASN A 51 9.73 3.29 5.38
CA ASN A 51 10.23 4.61 5.73
C ASN A 51 9.06 5.53 6.13
N SER A 52 8.55 5.37 7.35
CA SER A 52 7.41 6.12 7.88
C SER A 52 7.48 6.18 9.41
N PRO A 53 7.09 7.31 10.05
CA PRO A 53 7.00 7.37 11.51
C PRO A 53 5.99 6.39 12.09
N TYR A 54 5.05 5.90 11.29
CA TYR A 54 4.05 4.92 11.73
C TYR A 54 4.51 3.47 11.60
N ALA A 55 5.71 3.22 11.07
CA ALA A 55 6.26 1.87 10.94
C ALA A 55 6.63 1.30 12.32
N PRO A 56 6.40 0.00 12.60
CA PRO A 56 6.89 -0.60 13.83
C PRO A 56 8.43 -0.70 13.82
N ALA A 57 9.06 -0.72 15.00
CA ALA A 57 10.51 -0.91 15.13
C ALA A 57 10.99 -2.27 14.56
N GLU A 58 10.15 -3.30 14.70
CA GLU A 58 10.44 -4.65 14.21
C GLU A 58 9.19 -5.36 13.68
N GLY A 59 9.41 -6.40 12.87
CA GLY A 59 8.34 -7.29 12.39
C GLY A 59 7.25 -6.60 11.56
N TYR A 60 6.02 -7.09 11.75
CA TYR A 60 4.81 -6.60 11.10
C TYR A 60 3.73 -6.36 12.15
N ARG A 61 3.04 -5.22 12.06
CA ARG A 61 1.96 -4.86 12.98
C ARG A 61 0.66 -4.67 12.22
N TYR A 62 -0.40 -5.28 12.73
CA TYR A 62 -1.76 -5.01 12.26
C TYR A 62 -2.23 -3.68 12.84
N ASP A 63 -2.56 -2.72 11.98
CA ASP A 63 -2.90 -1.35 12.37
C ASP A 63 -4.40 -1.04 12.23
N GLY A 64 -5.21 -2.08 12.04
CA GLY A 64 -6.67 -2.00 12.02
C GLY A 64 -7.28 -2.04 10.63
N LEU A 65 -8.58 -1.75 10.61
CA LEU A 65 -9.44 -1.62 9.44
C LEU A 65 -9.40 -0.20 8.90
N TYR A 66 -9.37 -0.11 7.57
CA TYR A 66 -9.39 1.14 6.83
C TYR A 66 -10.45 1.08 5.73
N THR A 67 -11.15 2.18 5.48
CA THR A 67 -11.97 2.37 4.28
C THR A 67 -11.10 2.87 3.12
N VAL A 68 -11.50 2.55 1.90
CA VAL A 68 -10.89 3.13 0.68
C VAL A 68 -11.80 4.29 0.25
N GLU A 69 -11.33 5.52 0.38
CA GLU A 69 -12.16 6.72 0.15
C GLU A 69 -12.23 7.13 -1.32
N LYS A 70 -11.12 6.96 -2.06
CA LYS A 70 -11.04 7.26 -3.49
C LYS A 70 -9.83 6.57 -4.12
N TYR A 71 -9.86 6.44 -5.44
CA TYR A 71 -8.72 6.01 -6.24
C TYR A 71 -8.56 6.90 -7.48
N TRP A 72 -7.33 7.01 -7.99
CA TRP A 72 -7.03 7.77 -9.20
C TRP A 72 -5.78 7.25 -9.91
N LYS A 73 -5.65 7.61 -11.19
CA LYS A 73 -4.41 7.39 -11.96
C LYS A 73 -3.43 8.54 -11.70
N ALA A 74 -2.15 8.22 -11.55
CA ALA A 74 -1.08 9.20 -11.44
C ALA A 74 0.16 8.70 -12.17
N ILE A 75 1.07 9.60 -12.52
CA ILE A 75 2.42 9.23 -12.98
C ILE A 75 3.26 8.90 -11.75
N GLY A 76 3.82 7.69 -11.72
CA GLY A 76 4.73 7.23 -10.67
C GLY A 76 6.16 7.72 -10.88
N PHE A 77 7.04 7.47 -9.91
CA PHE A 77 8.44 7.92 -9.94
C PHE A 77 9.22 7.44 -11.18
N SER A 78 8.88 6.29 -11.75
CA SER A 78 9.52 5.76 -12.95
C SER A 78 8.87 6.21 -14.27
N GLY A 79 7.98 7.22 -14.24
CA GLY A 79 7.32 7.78 -15.42
C GLY A 79 6.10 7.00 -15.94
N PHE A 80 5.74 5.89 -15.30
CA PHE A 80 4.60 5.05 -15.70
C PHE A 80 3.33 5.37 -14.92
N VAL A 81 2.17 5.11 -15.52
CA VAL A 81 0.87 5.22 -14.86
C VAL A 81 0.76 4.21 -13.71
N VAL A 82 0.35 4.70 -12.54
CA VAL A 82 0.05 3.91 -11.34
C VAL A 82 -1.35 4.25 -10.82
N TYR A 83 -1.98 3.28 -10.16
CA TYR A 83 -3.22 3.53 -9.41
C TYR A 83 -2.88 3.85 -7.95
N LYS A 84 -3.34 5.01 -7.47
CA LYS A 84 -3.24 5.43 -6.07
C LYS A 84 -4.59 5.29 -5.40
N PHE A 85 -4.56 4.99 -4.11
CA PHE A 85 -5.74 4.81 -3.26
C PHE A 85 -5.56 5.65 -2.00
N ALA A 86 -6.61 6.38 -1.61
CA ALA A 86 -6.66 7.08 -0.32
C ALA A 86 -7.38 6.17 0.69
N LEU A 87 -6.72 5.87 1.80
CA LEU A 87 -7.27 5.03 2.86
C LEU A 87 -7.49 5.86 4.13
N LYS A 88 -8.61 5.64 4.81
CA LYS A 88 -8.93 6.28 6.09
C LYS A 88 -9.16 5.20 7.16
N ARG A 89 -8.55 5.36 8.33
CA ARG A 89 -8.71 4.41 9.45
C ARG A 89 -10.16 4.49 9.98
N CYS A 90 -10.79 3.34 10.21
CA CYS A 90 -12.11 3.28 10.85
C CYS A 90 -12.05 3.72 12.32
N SER A 91 -13.12 4.34 12.83
CA SER A 91 -13.24 4.81 14.23
C SER A 91 -13.49 3.67 15.22
N GLU A 92 -14.29 2.67 14.83
CA GLU A 92 -14.79 1.60 15.71
C GLU A 92 -13.76 0.48 15.95
N GLN A 93 -12.60 0.84 16.50
CA GLN A 93 -11.54 -0.10 16.85
C GLN A 93 -10.59 0.53 17.88
N ALA A 94 -9.72 -0.29 18.48
CA ALA A 94 -8.71 0.16 19.43
C ALA A 94 -7.94 1.40 18.92
N PRO A 95 -7.50 2.29 19.83
CA PRO A 95 -6.69 3.44 19.45
C PRO A 95 -5.46 3.00 18.67
N SER A 96 -4.99 3.90 17.82
CA SER A 96 -3.81 3.62 17.04
C SER A 96 -2.55 3.59 17.92
N PRO A 97 -1.58 2.69 17.67
CA PRO A 97 -0.36 2.60 18.48
C PRO A 97 0.49 3.88 18.56
N TRP A 98 0.27 4.84 17.67
CA TRP A 98 0.99 6.12 17.60
C TRP A 98 0.20 7.30 18.19
N LEU A 99 -0.95 7.06 18.84
CA LEU A 99 -1.67 8.13 19.56
C LEU A 99 -1.02 8.44 20.91
N ASP A 100 -0.39 7.45 21.55
CA ASP A 100 0.29 7.64 22.85
C ASP A 100 1.65 8.36 22.72
N GLU A 101 2.20 8.48 21.51
CA GLU A 101 3.49 9.15 21.22
C GLU A 101 3.34 10.65 20.85
N LEU A 102 2.11 11.19 20.88
CA LEU A 102 1.82 12.60 20.55
C LEU A 102 1.29 13.41 21.75
N GLN A 103 1.45 12.90 22.98
CA GLN A 103 1.33 13.65 24.24
C GLN A 103 2.72 13.91 24.83
#